data_AF-A0A822G4P5-F1
#
_entry.id   AF-A0A822G4P5-F1
#
_cell.length_a   1.000
_cell.length_b   1.000
_cell.length_c   1.000
_cell.angle_alpha   90.00
_cell.angle_beta   90.00
_cell.angle_gamma   90.00
#
_symmetry.space_group_name_H-M   'P 1'
#
loop_
_entity.id
_entity.type
_entity.pdbx_description
1 polymer ?
#
loop_
_entity_poly.entity_id
_entity_poly.type
_entity_poly.pdbx_seq_one_letter_code
_entity_poly.pdbx_strand_id
1 'polypeptide(L)'
;DQYQILTKDLSKESAKFFLFQLFNYVFPHLPQNEQTKQHIIQLCKEYYHGNTKEIKLINEFEENYQTQDAIHWYLKQSFISKLINKALKIEDIDFLYQFRFFINDLSQNLHDQHEKILLSNETILNVYRGMKLNKEEFNKLKENQGKLISINGYLLTNQQKSKAYDFVN
;
A
#
# COMPACT_ATOMS: atom_id res chain seq x y z
N ASP A 1 -9.30 -12.93 8.73
CA ASP A 1 -8.18 -12.74 7.79
C ASP A 1 -7.73 -14.05 7.12
N GLN A 2 -8.61 -14.70 6.34
CA GLN A 2 -8.32 -16.00 5.69
C GLN A 2 -8.00 -15.90 4.17
N TYR A 3 -7.88 -14.70 3.62
CA TYR A 3 -7.68 -14.48 2.19
C TYR A 3 -6.63 -13.39 1.94
N GLN A 4 -5.37 -13.65 2.30
CA GLN A 4 -4.26 -12.79 1.90
C GLN A 4 -3.55 -13.40 0.68
N ILE A 5 -3.61 -12.74 -0.46
CA ILE A 5 -2.77 -13.09 -1.62
C ILE A 5 -1.42 -12.40 -1.41
N LEU A 6 -0.50 -13.09 -0.75
CA LEU A 6 0.86 -12.56 -0.53
C LEU A 6 1.73 -12.64 -1.79
N THR A 7 1.51 -13.66 -2.62
CA THR A 7 2.30 -13.95 -3.83
C THR A 7 1.43 -14.55 -4.91
N LYS A 8 1.64 -14.13 -6.17
CA LYS A 8 0.98 -14.71 -7.36
C LYS A 8 1.90 -15.70 -8.08
N ASP A 9 1.35 -16.82 -8.55
CA ASP A 9 2.02 -17.68 -9.52
C ASP A 9 1.78 -17.10 -10.92
N LEU A 10 2.74 -16.32 -11.44
CA LEU A 10 2.58 -15.64 -12.72
C LEU A 10 2.39 -16.61 -13.91
N SER A 11 2.76 -17.88 -13.78
CA SER A 11 2.49 -18.88 -14.83
C SER A 11 1.00 -19.22 -14.94
N LYS A 12 0.22 -18.96 -13.89
CA LYS A 12 -1.22 -19.27 -13.80
C LYS A 12 -2.09 -18.02 -13.64
N GLU A 13 -1.55 -16.96 -13.07
CA GLU A 13 -2.26 -15.74 -12.68
C GLU A 13 -1.77 -14.49 -13.42
N SER A 14 -1.14 -14.66 -14.59
CA SER A 14 -0.62 -13.57 -15.42
C SER A 14 -1.69 -12.51 -15.75
N ALA A 15 -2.93 -12.92 -16.05
CA ALA A 15 -4.02 -12.00 -16.36
C ALA A 15 -4.33 -11.03 -15.20
N LYS A 16 -4.40 -11.54 -13.95
CA LYS A 16 -4.61 -10.69 -12.76
C LYS A 16 -3.42 -9.77 -12.53
N PHE A 17 -2.20 -10.26 -12.78
CA PHE A 17 -1.01 -9.41 -12.72
C PHE A 17 -1.08 -8.27 -13.73
N PHE A 18 -1.35 -8.56 -15.00
CA PHE A 18 -1.47 -7.53 -16.05
C PHE A 18 -2.59 -6.54 -15.76
N LEU A 19 -3.75 -7.00 -15.26
CA LEU A 19 -4.84 -6.12 -14.85
C LEU A 19 -4.39 -5.14 -13.76
N PHE A 20 -3.65 -5.63 -12.76
CA PHE A 20 -3.10 -4.79 -11.69
C PHE A 20 -2.02 -3.82 -12.19
N GLN A 21 -1.19 -4.23 -13.15
CA GLN A 21 -0.21 -3.32 -13.77
C GLN A 21 -0.89 -2.23 -14.61
N LEU A 22 -1.91 -2.59 -15.39
CA LEU A 22 -2.71 -1.64 -16.15
C LEU A 22 -3.41 -0.66 -15.22
N PHE A 23 -3.94 -1.15 -14.10
CA PHE A 23 -4.51 -0.32 -13.05
C PHE A 23 -3.50 0.73 -12.56
N ASN A 24 -2.30 0.33 -12.14
CA ASN A 24 -1.28 1.30 -11.68
C ASN A 24 -0.86 2.30 -12.77
N TYR A 25 -0.90 1.90 -14.05
CA TYR A 25 -0.61 2.78 -15.17
C TYR A 25 -1.70 3.83 -15.42
N VAL A 26 -2.98 3.45 -15.27
CA VAL A 26 -4.11 4.35 -15.57
C VAL A 26 -4.34 5.38 -14.46
N PHE A 27 -4.06 5.02 -13.21
CA PHE A 27 -4.37 5.84 -12.02
C PHE A 27 -3.86 7.29 -12.10
N PRO A 28 -2.59 7.53 -12.45
CA PRO A 28 -2.04 8.87 -12.58
C PRO A 28 -2.74 9.76 -13.61
N HIS A 29 -3.44 9.16 -14.59
CA HIS A 29 -4.12 9.87 -15.67
C HIS A 29 -5.60 10.14 -15.40
N LEU A 30 -6.14 9.65 -14.28
CA LEU A 30 -7.54 9.88 -13.92
C LEU A 30 -7.72 11.27 -13.29
N PRO A 31 -8.80 12.01 -13.65
CA PRO A 31 -9.06 13.32 -13.08
C PRO A 31 -9.29 13.19 -11.57
N GLN A 32 -8.61 14.05 -10.83
CA GLN A 32 -8.84 14.25 -9.40
C GLN A 32 -9.78 15.44 -9.22
N ASN A 33 -10.81 15.28 -8.39
CA ASN A 33 -11.66 16.39 -7.98
C ASN A 33 -11.83 16.39 -6.46
N GLU A 34 -11.99 17.58 -5.87
CA GLU A 34 -12.20 17.75 -4.41
C GLU A 34 -13.40 16.96 -3.90
N GLN A 35 -14.41 16.75 -4.75
CA GLN A 35 -15.58 15.92 -4.47
C GLN A 35 -15.20 14.46 -4.13
N THR A 36 -14.17 13.92 -4.77
CA THR A 36 -13.67 12.57 -4.50
C THR A 36 -13.09 12.48 -3.09
N LYS A 37 -12.30 13.48 -2.65
CA LYS A 37 -11.74 13.53 -1.28
C LYS A 37 -12.86 13.52 -0.26
N GLN A 38 -13.85 14.41 -0.38
CA GLN A 38 -14.97 14.51 0.56
C GLN A 38 -15.78 13.20 0.65
N HIS A 39 -16.07 12.58 -0.49
CA HIS A 39 -16.79 11.30 -0.53
C HIS A 39 -16.06 10.20 0.25
N ILE A 40 -14.74 10.10 0.11
CA ILE A 40 -13.93 9.08 0.78
C ILE A 40 -13.85 9.34 2.28
N ILE A 41 -13.75 10.60 2.69
CA ILE A 41 -13.78 10.92 4.12
C ILE A 41 -15.09 10.46 4.75
N GLN A 42 -16.22 10.71 4.09
CA GLN A 42 -17.52 10.26 4.57
C GLN A 42 -17.58 8.73 4.67
N LEU A 43 -17.16 8.03 3.62
CA LEU A 43 -17.09 6.56 3.60
C LEU A 43 -16.19 6.01 4.71
N CYS A 44 -15.06 6.66 4.99
CA CYS A 44 -14.17 6.28 6.09
C CYS A 44 -14.83 6.50 7.46
N LYS A 45 -15.54 7.62 7.66
CA LYS A 45 -16.27 7.90 8.91
C LYS A 45 -17.35 6.86 9.17
N GLU A 46 -18.05 6.43 8.12
CA GLU A 46 -19.05 5.36 8.20
C GLU A 46 -18.41 4.01 8.52
N TYR A 47 -17.34 3.64 7.81
CA TYR A 47 -16.63 2.37 8.05
C TYR A 47 -16.07 2.27 9.48
N TYR A 48 -15.55 3.38 10.02
CA TYR A 48 -15.00 3.46 11.37
C TYR A 48 -15.97 4.01 12.41
N HIS A 49 -17.28 3.94 12.14
CA HIS A 49 -18.30 4.41 13.07
C HIS A 49 -18.12 3.79 14.47
N GLY A 50 -18.14 4.64 15.51
CA GLY A 50 -17.90 4.23 16.90
C GLY A 50 -16.43 4.05 17.28
N ASN A 51 -15.49 4.02 16.34
CA ASN A 51 -14.05 4.00 16.63
C ASN A 51 -13.51 5.43 16.78
N THR A 52 -13.62 5.98 17.99
CA THR A 52 -13.22 7.36 18.30
C THR A 52 -11.77 7.69 17.93
N LYS A 53 -10.85 6.72 17.99
CA LYS A 53 -9.45 6.91 17.60
C LYS A 53 -9.30 7.12 16.10
N GLU A 54 -9.92 6.27 15.29
CA GLU A 54 -9.85 6.39 13.83
C GLU A 54 -10.63 7.61 13.34
N ILE A 55 -11.79 7.92 13.93
CA ILE A 55 -12.55 9.13 13.60
C ILE A 55 -11.72 10.41 13.82
N LYS A 56 -10.95 10.50 14.91
CA LYS A 56 -10.03 11.63 15.12
C LYS A 56 -8.97 11.74 14.04
N LEU A 57 -8.36 10.62 13.63
CA LEU A 57 -7.37 10.59 12.55
C LEU A 57 -7.99 10.97 11.19
N ILE A 58 -9.24 10.58 10.94
CA ILE A 58 -9.97 10.94 9.72
C ILE A 58 -10.23 12.44 9.68
N ASN A 59 -10.67 13.04 10.79
CA ASN A 59 -10.88 14.50 10.87
C ASN A 59 -9.54 15.26 10.71
N GLU A 60 -8.47 14.80 11.36
CA GLU A 60 -7.14 15.39 11.21
C GLU A 60 -6.66 15.34 9.75
N PHE A 61 -6.92 14.22 9.06
CA PHE A 61 -6.60 14.07 7.63
C PHE A 61 -7.45 15.01 6.77
N GLU A 62 -8.76 15.10 7.01
CA GLU A 62 -9.66 15.97 6.26
C GLU A 62 -9.20 17.43 6.29
N GLU A 63 -8.84 17.92 7.48
CA GLU A 63 -8.42 19.30 7.72
C GLU A 63 -7.00 19.60 7.23
N ASN A 64 -6.04 18.67 7.45
CA ASN A 64 -4.61 18.98 7.33
C ASN A 64 -3.90 18.30 6.16
N TYR A 65 -4.52 17.31 5.49
CA TYR A 65 -3.85 16.56 4.43
C TYR A 65 -3.46 17.45 3.25
N GLN A 66 -2.17 17.40 2.89
CA GLN A 66 -1.61 17.95 1.65
C GLN A 66 -0.98 16.83 0.83
N THR A 67 -0.93 17.00 -0.49
CA THR A 67 -0.37 16.01 -1.43
C THR A 67 1.04 15.55 -1.07
N GLN A 68 1.93 16.45 -0.63
CA GLN A 68 3.30 16.11 -0.24
C GLN A 68 3.40 15.25 1.03
N ASP A 69 2.32 15.14 1.82
CA ASP A 69 2.31 14.40 3.08
C ASP A 69 1.85 12.95 2.90
N ALA A 70 1.57 12.50 1.67
CA ALA A 70 1.04 11.17 1.39
C ALA A 70 1.88 10.03 2.00
N ILE A 71 3.21 10.10 1.86
CA ILE A 71 4.13 9.12 2.48
C ILE A 71 3.98 9.14 4.01
N HIS A 72 3.94 10.33 4.62
CA HIS A 72 3.81 10.45 6.08
C HIS A 72 2.50 9.83 6.58
N TRP A 73 1.38 10.14 5.92
CA TRP A 73 0.06 9.59 6.27
C TRP A 73 -0.02 8.07 6.07
N TYR A 74 0.66 7.55 5.04
CA TYR A 74 0.77 6.12 4.82
C TYR A 74 1.61 5.41 5.90
N LEU A 75 2.72 6.03 6.33
CA LEU A 75 3.60 5.51 7.38
C LEU A 75 3.01 5.60 8.80
N LYS A 76 2.12 6.56 9.07
CA LYS A 76 1.45 6.75 10.38
C LYS A 76 0.58 5.56 10.81
N GLN A 77 0.42 4.52 9.96
CA GLN A 77 -0.46 3.37 10.18
C GLN A 77 -1.90 3.80 10.52
N SER A 78 -2.35 4.88 9.89
CA SER A 78 -3.68 5.46 10.05
C SER A 78 -4.75 4.67 9.26
N PHE A 79 -6.02 5.05 9.40
CA PHE A 79 -7.15 4.49 8.64
C PHE A 79 -6.84 4.30 7.14
N ILE A 80 -6.23 5.29 6.49
CA ILE A 80 -6.02 5.26 5.04
C ILE A 80 -5.03 4.18 4.63
N SER A 81 -3.94 4.03 5.38
CA SER A 81 -2.95 2.97 5.14
C SER A 81 -3.57 1.58 5.35
N LYS A 82 -4.44 1.41 6.34
CA LYS A 82 -5.11 0.12 6.63
C LYS A 82 -6.10 -0.25 5.53
N LEU A 83 -6.93 0.70 5.11
CA LEU A 83 -7.94 0.51 4.07
C LEU A 83 -7.29 0.22 2.71
N ILE A 84 -6.29 0.99 2.32
CA ILE A 84 -5.57 0.76 1.05
C ILE A 84 -4.85 -0.58 1.07
N ASN A 85 -4.10 -0.91 2.14
CA ASN A 85 -3.45 -2.22 2.24
C ASN A 85 -4.45 -3.38 2.23
N LYS A 86 -5.62 -3.21 2.83
CA LYS A 86 -6.68 -4.22 2.78
C LYS A 86 -7.17 -4.41 1.36
N ALA A 87 -7.47 -3.34 0.64
CA ALA A 87 -7.94 -3.39 -0.74
C ALA A 87 -6.89 -3.97 -1.70
N LEU A 88 -5.62 -3.61 -1.55
CA LEU A 88 -4.50 -4.18 -2.31
C LEU A 88 -4.36 -5.69 -2.09
N LYS A 89 -4.57 -6.17 -0.86
CA LYS A 89 -4.46 -7.61 -0.51
C LYS A 89 -5.52 -8.48 -1.15
N ILE A 90 -6.73 -7.93 -1.36
CA ILE A 90 -7.86 -8.66 -1.95
C ILE A 90 -8.14 -8.23 -3.40
N GLU A 91 -7.32 -7.35 -3.96
CA GLU A 91 -7.47 -6.80 -5.32
C GLU A 91 -8.83 -6.13 -5.55
N ASP A 92 -9.32 -5.38 -4.56
CA ASP A 92 -10.57 -4.62 -4.65
C ASP A 92 -10.37 -3.35 -5.49
N ILE A 93 -10.49 -3.51 -6.81
CA ILE A 93 -10.26 -2.45 -7.81
C ILE A 93 -11.20 -1.26 -7.59
N ASP A 94 -12.47 -1.51 -7.28
CA ASP A 94 -13.47 -0.46 -7.07
C ASP A 94 -13.13 0.38 -5.84
N PHE A 95 -12.71 -0.28 -4.75
CA PHE A 95 -12.25 0.42 -3.56
C PHE A 95 -10.97 1.22 -3.83
N LEU A 96 -9.98 0.61 -4.50
CA LEU A 96 -8.75 1.34 -4.83
C LEU A 96 -9.04 2.54 -5.75
N TYR A 97 -10.00 2.44 -6.69
CA TYR A 97 -10.46 3.56 -7.52
C TYR A 97 -11.08 4.70 -6.73
N GLN A 98 -11.82 4.41 -5.67
CA GLN A 98 -12.28 5.46 -4.77
C GLN A 98 -11.06 6.17 -4.17
N PHE A 99 -10.09 5.44 -3.61
CA PHE A 99 -8.87 5.99 -3.00
C PHE A 99 -7.81 6.53 -4.00
N ARG A 100 -8.15 6.67 -5.29
CA ARG A 100 -7.19 7.04 -6.35
C ARG A 100 -6.45 8.36 -6.09
N PHE A 101 -7.08 9.35 -5.47
CA PHE A 101 -6.43 10.64 -5.19
C PHE A 101 -5.19 10.43 -4.32
N PHE A 102 -5.35 9.69 -3.21
CA PHE A 102 -4.27 9.43 -2.28
C PHE A 102 -3.24 8.46 -2.85
N ILE A 103 -3.68 7.44 -3.61
CA ILE A 103 -2.77 6.48 -4.27
C ILE A 103 -1.90 7.20 -5.30
N ASN A 104 -2.45 8.16 -6.04
CA ASN A 104 -1.71 8.99 -6.98
C ASN A 104 -0.69 9.86 -6.26
N ASP A 105 -1.11 10.59 -5.23
CA ASP A 105 -0.22 11.42 -4.42
C ASP A 105 0.91 10.57 -3.83
N LEU A 106 0.58 9.42 -3.23
CA LEU A 106 1.56 8.49 -2.66
C LEU A 106 2.56 7.98 -3.72
N SER A 107 2.06 7.59 -4.90
CA SER A 107 2.91 7.08 -5.98
C SER A 107 3.83 8.17 -6.53
N GLN A 108 3.35 9.39 -6.69
CA GLN A 108 4.17 10.51 -7.13
C GLN A 108 5.25 10.85 -6.11
N ASN A 109 4.88 10.95 -4.83
CA ASN A 109 5.86 11.20 -3.77
C ASN A 109 6.92 10.10 -3.70
N LEU A 110 6.54 8.83 -3.88
CA LEU A 110 7.49 7.71 -3.92
C LEU A 110 8.41 7.77 -5.15
N HIS A 111 7.88 8.16 -6.30
CA HIS A 111 8.69 8.40 -7.50
C HIS A 111 9.72 9.50 -7.25
N ASP A 112 9.32 10.62 -6.65
CA ASP A 112 10.26 11.71 -6.32
C ASP A 112 11.35 11.27 -5.34
N GLN A 113 11.04 10.38 -4.38
CA GLN A 113 12.06 9.79 -3.50
C GLN A 113 12.97 8.80 -4.24
N HIS A 114 12.41 8.03 -5.17
CA HIS A 114 13.19 7.11 -6.01
C HIS A 114 14.20 7.86 -6.88
N GLU A 115 13.81 8.96 -7.52
CA GLU A 115 14.73 9.78 -8.30
C GLU A 115 15.89 10.31 -7.45
N LYS A 116 15.65 10.71 -6.19
CA LYS A 116 16.72 11.11 -5.27
C LYS A 116 17.69 9.97 -4.94
N ILE A 117 17.19 8.74 -4.84
CA ILE A 117 18.03 7.55 -4.63
C ILE A 117 18.86 7.27 -5.89
N LEU A 118 18.28 7.38 -7.09
CA LEU A 118 19.00 7.19 -8.36
C LEU A 118 20.12 8.21 -8.57
N LEU A 119 19.94 9.44 -8.07
CA LEU A 119 20.98 10.48 -8.08
C LEU A 119 22.08 10.25 -7.02
N SER A 120 21.87 9.31 -6.09
CA SER A 120 22.88 8.95 -5.10
C SER A 120 23.88 7.93 -5.67
N ASN A 121 25.03 7.79 -5.03
CA ASN A 121 26.03 6.78 -5.39
C ASN A 121 25.68 5.37 -4.86
N GLU A 122 24.51 5.19 -4.24
CA GLU A 122 24.09 3.90 -3.68
C GLU A 122 23.55 2.99 -4.78
N THR A 123 24.30 1.93 -5.09
CA THR A 123 23.90 0.95 -6.13
C THR A 123 23.05 -0.19 -5.58
N ILE A 124 23.06 -0.41 -4.25
CA ILE A 124 22.31 -1.48 -3.58
C ILE A 124 21.72 -0.93 -2.28
N LEU A 125 20.40 -0.82 -2.24
CA LEU A 125 19.65 -0.47 -1.03
C LEU A 125 19.19 -1.75 -0.31
N ASN A 126 19.82 -2.04 0.83
CA ASN A 126 19.43 -3.18 1.67
C ASN A 126 18.35 -2.79 2.68
N VAL A 127 17.19 -3.45 2.61
CA VAL A 127 16.05 -3.23 3.51
C VAL A 127 15.48 -4.55 4.03
N TYR A 128 14.82 -4.47 5.18
CA TYR A 128 14.29 -5.60 5.93
C TYR A 128 12.80 -5.41 6.22
N ARG A 129 12.01 -6.46 6.05
CA ARG A 129 10.58 -6.46 6.37
C ARG A 129 10.26 -7.64 7.27
N GLY A 130 9.67 -7.35 8.42
CA GLY A 130 9.05 -8.37 9.27
C GLY A 130 7.68 -8.75 8.73
N MET A 131 7.35 -10.04 8.77
CA MET A 131 6.04 -10.54 8.32
C MET A 131 5.63 -11.78 9.10
N LYS A 132 4.38 -11.79 9.61
CA LYS A 132 3.74 -13.00 10.17
C LYS A 132 3.17 -13.81 9.00
N LEU A 133 3.53 -15.08 8.93
CA LEU A 133 3.11 -15.99 7.87
C LEU A 133 2.45 -17.21 8.48
N ASN A 134 1.35 -17.66 7.88
CA ASN A 134 0.84 -18.99 8.16
C ASN A 134 1.69 -20.07 7.45
N LYS A 135 1.45 -21.34 7.79
CA LYS A 135 2.22 -22.47 7.26
C LYS A 135 2.15 -22.58 5.74
N GLU A 136 0.99 -22.33 5.14
CA GLU A 136 0.80 -22.42 3.69
C GLU A 136 1.53 -21.30 2.97
N GLU A 137 1.44 -20.07 3.47
CA GLU A 137 2.15 -18.91 2.92
C GLU A 137 3.67 -19.10 3.00
N PHE A 138 4.17 -19.60 4.14
CA PHE A 138 5.58 -19.91 4.30
C PHE A 138 6.05 -20.99 3.31
N ASN A 139 5.27 -22.06 3.14
CA ASN A 139 5.60 -23.12 2.18
C ASN A 139 5.62 -22.60 0.73
N LYS A 140 4.65 -21.76 0.34
CA LYS A 140 4.64 -21.09 -0.97
C LYS A 140 5.89 -20.25 -1.20
N LEU A 141 6.36 -19.51 -0.20
CA LEU A 141 7.60 -18.75 -0.32
C LEU A 141 8.82 -19.67 -0.48
N LYS A 142 8.86 -20.79 0.26
CA LYS A 142 9.94 -21.78 0.17
C LYS A 142 10.00 -22.43 -1.23
N GLU A 143 8.85 -22.73 -1.83
CA GLU A 143 8.75 -23.29 -3.19
C GLU A 143 9.12 -22.28 -4.31
N ASN A 144 9.21 -21.00 -3.95
CA ASN A 144 9.60 -19.90 -4.85
C ASN A 144 11.07 -19.51 -4.77
N GLN A 145 11.92 -20.29 -4.06
CA GLN A 145 13.37 -20.08 -4.09
C GLN A 145 13.91 -20.16 -5.52
N GLY A 146 14.69 -19.15 -5.92
CA GLY A 146 15.22 -19.02 -7.28
C GLY A 146 14.22 -18.51 -8.33
N LYS A 147 13.01 -18.10 -7.93
CA LYS A 147 11.97 -17.56 -8.83
C LYS A 147 11.66 -16.10 -8.52
N LEU A 148 10.88 -15.46 -9.40
CA LEU A 148 10.36 -14.11 -9.20
C LEU A 148 9.07 -14.13 -8.37
N ILE A 149 8.92 -13.13 -7.49
CA ILE A 149 7.71 -12.91 -6.69
C ILE A 149 7.12 -11.56 -7.08
N SER A 150 5.84 -11.55 -7.44
CA SER A 150 5.06 -10.32 -7.58
C SER A 150 4.25 -10.09 -6.31
N ILE A 151 4.28 -8.84 -5.83
CA ILE A 151 3.57 -8.40 -4.63
C ILE A 151 2.58 -7.31 -5.05
N ASN A 152 1.33 -7.44 -4.63
CA ASN A 152 0.33 -6.40 -4.82
C ASN A 152 0.49 -5.36 -3.70
N GLY A 153 1.06 -4.19 -4.02
CA GLY A 153 1.05 -3.03 -3.14
C GLY A 153 2.41 -2.55 -2.60
N TYR A 154 2.35 -1.59 -1.68
CA TYR A 154 3.54 -0.93 -1.12
C TYR A 154 4.13 -1.71 0.06
N LEU A 155 5.45 -1.85 0.05
CA LEU A 155 6.19 -2.51 1.10
C LEU A 155 6.69 -1.50 2.14
N LEU A 156 6.22 -1.68 3.38
CA LEU A 156 6.85 -1.06 4.54
C LEU A 156 8.08 -1.87 4.94
N THR A 157 9.23 -1.22 4.96
CA THR A 157 10.52 -1.85 5.27
C THR A 157 11.31 -1.00 6.26
N ASN A 158 12.37 -1.57 6.83
CA ASN A 158 13.29 -0.91 7.72
C ASN A 158 14.72 -1.12 7.21
N GLN A 159 15.57 -0.11 7.34
CA GLN A 159 17.01 -0.26 7.05
C GLN A 159 17.70 -1.14 8.10
N GLN A 160 17.20 -1.16 9.33
CA GLN A 160 17.74 -1.97 10.41
C GLN A 160 16.95 -3.26 10.57
N LYS A 161 17.65 -4.39 10.48
CA LYS A 161 17.07 -5.73 10.63
C LYS A 161 16.40 -5.93 11.99
N SER A 162 16.98 -5.41 13.08
CA SER A 162 16.41 -5.49 14.44
C SER A 162 15.01 -4.88 14.50
N LYS A 163 14.85 -3.65 13.98
CA LYS A 163 13.55 -2.95 13.94
C LYS A 163 12.51 -3.72 13.14
N ALA A 164 12.91 -4.45 12.10
CA ALA A 164 11.98 -5.27 11.32
C ALA A 164 11.38 -6.41 12.15
N TYR A 165 12.11 -6.95 13.14
CA TYR A 165 11.61 -8.01 14.02
C TYR A 165 10.54 -7.52 15.01
N ASP A 166 10.60 -6.25 15.41
CA ASP A 166 9.62 -5.66 16.34
C ASP A 166 8.17 -5.68 15.78
N PHE A 167 8.02 -5.73 14.45
CA PHE A 167 6.70 -5.85 13.80
C PHE A 167 6.12 -7.27 13.83
N VAL A 168 6.93 -8.27 14.16
CA VAL A 168 6.59 -9.70 14.09
C VAL A 168 6.51 -10.36 15.46
N ASN A 169 7.07 -9.72 16.47
CA ASN A 169 6.87 -10.12 17.87
C ASN A 169 5.46 -9.70 18.37
#